data_AF-A0AAW5ECT2-F1
#
_entry.id   AF-A0AAW5ECT2-F1
#
_cell.length_a   1.000
_cell.length_b   1.000
_cell.length_c   1.000
_cell.angle_alpha   90.00
_cell.angle_beta   90.00
_cell.angle_gamma   90.00
#
_symmetry.space_group_name_H-M   'P 1'
#
loop_
_entity.id
_entity.type
_entity.pdbx_description
1 polymer ?
#
loop_
_entity_poly.entity_id
_entity_poly.type
_entity_poly.pdbx_seq_one_letter_code
_entity_poly.pdbx_strand_id
1 'polypeptide(L)'
;IDRKHGLKKIEYPFDTLESVLEPTYGIIVYQEQVMQIVQIIGGFSLGGADVVRRAMGKKDPEKMKKLKSEFADGAEKQGYDRVKAEELWELIVKFAGYGFNKSHSAA
;
A
#
# COMPACT_ATOMS: atom_id res chain seq x y z
N ILE A 1 9.66 10.42 -12.99
CA ILE A 1 9.87 11.69 -13.72
C ILE A 1 8.78 11.85 -14.78
N ASP A 2 8.56 10.87 -15.66
CA ASP A 2 7.55 10.92 -16.73
C ASP A 2 6.12 11.25 -16.29
N ARG A 3 5.61 10.65 -15.19
CA ARG A 3 4.26 10.97 -14.66
C ARG A 3 4.15 12.40 -14.12
N LYS A 4 5.21 12.91 -13.49
CA LYS A 4 5.29 14.30 -12.99
C LYS A 4 5.26 15.33 -14.13
N HIS A 5 5.75 14.94 -15.31
CA HIS A 5 5.73 15.78 -16.52
C HIS A 5 4.56 15.44 -17.46
N GLY A 6 3.56 14.67 -17.02
CA GLY A 6 2.35 14.37 -17.81
C GLY A 6 2.57 13.45 -19.02
N LEU A 7 3.74 12.82 -19.15
CA LEU A 7 4.10 11.95 -20.27
C LEU A 7 3.49 10.53 -20.15
N LYS A 8 2.95 10.18 -18.96
CA LYS A 8 2.19 8.95 -18.70
C LYS A 8 1.00 9.28 -17.80
N LYS A 9 -0.16 8.68 -18.10
CA LYS A 9 -1.35 8.78 -17.23
C LYS A 9 -1.01 8.25 -15.84
N ILE A 10 -1.49 8.96 -14.82
CA ILE A 10 -1.45 8.49 -13.45
C ILE A 10 -2.60 7.48 -13.33
N GLU A 11 -2.25 6.24 -13.08
CA GLU A 11 -3.22 5.17 -12.86
C GLU A 11 -3.19 4.81 -11.38
N TYR A 12 -4.37 4.77 -10.77
CA TYR A 12 -4.57 4.36 -9.39
C TYR A 12 -5.16 2.95 -9.37
N PRO A 13 -4.68 2.05 -8.49
CA PRO A 13 -5.24 0.69 -8.38
C PRO A 13 -6.73 0.68 -8.00
N PHE A 14 -7.13 1.67 -7.19
CA PHE A 14 -8.51 1.95 -6.80
C PHE A 14 -8.69 3.47 -6.72
N ASP A 15 -9.86 3.97 -7.10
CA ASP A 15 -10.20 5.40 -7.04
C ASP A 15 -10.06 5.95 -5.61
N THR A 16 -10.35 5.12 -4.60
CA THR A 16 -10.21 5.48 -3.18
C THR A 16 -8.76 5.73 -2.75
N LEU A 17 -7.77 5.31 -3.53
CA LEU A 17 -6.35 5.53 -3.28
C LEU A 17 -5.80 6.78 -3.95
N GLU A 18 -6.59 7.49 -4.76
CA GLU A 18 -6.15 8.71 -5.43
C GLU A 18 -5.60 9.73 -4.41
N SER A 19 -6.38 10.06 -3.37
CA SER A 19 -5.95 11.01 -2.33
C SER A 19 -4.67 10.59 -1.57
N VAL A 20 -4.41 9.29 -1.47
CA VAL A 20 -3.22 8.75 -0.77
C VAL A 20 -1.99 8.81 -1.67
N LEU A 21 -2.16 8.57 -2.97
CA LEU A 21 -1.08 8.40 -3.94
C LEU A 21 -0.85 9.60 -4.85
N GLU A 22 -1.78 10.57 -4.89
CA GLU A 22 -1.68 11.81 -5.66
C GLU A 22 -0.38 12.58 -5.36
N PRO A 23 0.03 12.78 -4.08
CA PRO A 23 1.29 13.48 -3.78
C PRO A 23 2.54 12.81 -4.35
N THR A 24 2.44 11.52 -4.69
CA THR A 24 3.52 10.70 -5.26
C THR A 24 3.21 10.21 -6.67
N TYR A 25 2.26 10.85 -7.37
CA TYR A 25 1.91 10.55 -8.76
C TYR A 25 1.52 9.08 -9.00
N GLY A 26 0.74 8.49 -8.09
CA GLY A 26 0.26 7.11 -8.20
C GLY A 26 1.31 6.06 -7.86
N ILE A 27 2.34 6.41 -7.09
CA ILE A 27 3.44 5.52 -6.71
C ILE A 27 3.52 5.38 -5.19
N ILE A 28 3.68 4.18 -4.66
CA ILE A 28 3.89 3.96 -3.23
C ILE A 28 5.35 4.28 -2.91
N VAL A 29 5.59 5.32 -2.11
CA VAL A 29 6.95 5.78 -1.73
C VAL A 29 7.14 5.74 -0.22
N TYR A 30 6.11 6.06 0.55
CA TYR A 30 6.20 6.27 1.99
C TYR A 30 5.53 5.15 2.80
N GLN A 31 6.04 4.90 4.01
CA GLN A 31 5.45 3.95 4.95
C GLN A 31 4.03 4.35 5.36
N GLU A 32 3.78 5.65 5.48
CA GLU A 32 2.47 6.22 5.81
C GLU A 32 1.43 5.88 4.73
N GLN A 33 1.84 5.89 3.45
CA GLN A 33 0.95 5.47 2.36
C GLN A 33 0.59 4.00 2.47
N VAL A 34 1.57 3.14 2.79
CA VAL A 34 1.31 1.71 3.03
C VAL A 34 0.29 1.52 4.14
N MET A 35 0.46 2.21 5.27
CA MET A 35 -0.47 2.15 6.37
C MET A 35 -1.87 2.61 5.96
N GLN A 36 -2.00 3.74 5.27
CA GLN A 36 -3.29 4.23 4.79
C GLN A 36 -3.97 3.26 3.81
N ILE A 37 -3.21 2.68 2.88
CA ILE A 37 -3.74 1.73 1.89
C ILE A 37 -4.30 0.48 2.60
N VAL A 38 -3.57 -0.10 3.56
CA VAL A 38 -4.06 -1.30 4.26
C VAL A 38 -5.25 -1.03 5.15
N GLN A 39 -5.39 0.19 5.68
CA GLN A 39 -6.60 0.58 6.39
C GLN A 39 -7.79 0.76 5.45
N ILE A 40 -7.63 1.50 4.35
CA ILE A 40 -8.71 1.84 3.42
C ILE A 40 -9.19 0.61 2.65
N ILE A 41 -8.27 -0.16 2.07
CA ILE A 41 -8.62 -1.31 1.23
C ILE A 41 -8.78 -2.57 2.06
N GLY A 42 -7.83 -2.86 2.96
CA GLY A 42 -7.84 -4.09 3.75
C GLY A 42 -8.69 -4.02 5.02
N GLY A 43 -9.17 -2.84 5.42
CA GLY A 43 -10.00 -2.67 6.61
C GLY A 43 -9.21 -2.83 7.92
N PHE A 44 -7.89 -2.72 7.87
CA PHE A 44 -7.05 -2.85 9.07
C PHE A 44 -7.30 -1.68 10.03
N SER A 45 -7.24 -1.97 11.33
CA SER A 45 -7.13 -0.92 12.34
C SER A 45 -5.76 -0.25 12.26
N LEU A 46 -5.59 0.90 12.94
CA LEU A 46 -4.29 1.56 13.03
C LEU A 46 -3.19 0.64 13.62
N GLY A 47 -3.55 -0.18 14.61
CA GLY A 47 -2.65 -1.20 15.16
C GLY A 47 -2.35 -2.33 14.17
N GLY A 48 -3.35 -2.75 13.40
CA GLY A 48 -3.16 -3.74 12.32
C GLY A 48 -2.22 -3.23 11.21
N ALA A 49 -2.36 -1.97 10.82
CA ALA A 49 -1.49 -1.33 9.84
C ALA A 49 -0.02 -1.27 10.31
N ASP A 50 0.22 -1.00 11.60
CA ASP A 50 1.59 -1.05 12.16
C ASP A 50 2.16 -2.47 12.18
N VAL A 51 1.32 -3.50 12.39
CA VAL A 51 1.75 -4.91 12.27
C VAL A 51 2.24 -5.20 10.86
N VAL A 52 1.52 -4.74 9.83
CA VAL A 52 1.93 -4.86 8.43
C VAL A 52 3.28 -4.17 8.20
N ARG A 53 3.42 -2.93 8.64
CA ARG A 53 4.67 -2.15 8.51
C ARG A 53 5.87 -2.87 9.14
N ARG A 54 5.70 -3.43 10.34
CA ARG A 54 6.77 -4.20 11.02
C ARG A 54 7.09 -5.51 10.30
N ALA A 55 6.08 -6.23 9.81
CA ALA A 55 6.27 -7.48 9.08
C ALA A 55 7.08 -7.26 7.79
N MET A 56 6.76 -6.18 7.06
CA MET A 56 7.50 -5.79 5.86
C MET A 56 8.96 -5.43 6.15
N GLY A 57 9.21 -4.66 7.22
CA GLY A 57 10.58 -4.33 7.63
C GLY A 57 11.43 -5.56 8.01
N LYS A 58 10.81 -6.59 8.58
CA LYS A 58 11.48 -7.85 8.93
C LYS A 58 11.57 -8.86 7.79
N LYS A 59 10.86 -8.63 6.67
CA LYS A 59 10.79 -9.54 5.51
C LYS A 59 10.40 -10.98 5.89
N ASP A 60 9.50 -11.14 6.86
CA ASP A 60 9.05 -12.45 7.37
C ASP A 60 8.04 -13.09 6.39
N PRO A 61 8.41 -14.13 5.62
CA PRO A 61 7.57 -14.63 4.53
C PRO A 61 6.24 -15.23 5.01
N GLU A 62 6.26 -15.95 6.13
CA GLU A 62 5.07 -16.60 6.71
C GLU A 62 4.05 -15.56 7.18
N LYS A 63 4.53 -14.52 7.88
CA LYS A 63 3.67 -13.39 8.26
C LYS A 63 3.13 -12.63 7.07
N MET A 64 3.97 -12.36 6.07
CA MET A 64 3.55 -11.63 4.87
C MET A 64 2.47 -12.39 4.10
N LYS A 65 2.55 -13.73 4.02
CA LYS A 65 1.52 -14.57 3.41
C LYS A 65 0.20 -14.52 4.18
N LYS A 66 0.25 -14.58 5.51
CA LYS A 66 -0.95 -14.47 6.37
C LYS A 66 -1.62 -13.10 6.19
N LEU A 67 -0.84 -12.03 6.24
CA LEU A 67 -1.32 -10.66 6.09
C LEU A 67 -1.88 -10.40 4.68
N LYS A 68 -1.31 -11.03 3.64
CA LYS A 68 -1.87 -10.98 2.28
C LYS A 68 -3.30 -11.51 2.25
N SER A 69 -3.54 -12.69 2.85
CA SER A 69 -4.88 -13.27 2.92
C SER A 69 -5.83 -12.36 3.69
N GLU A 70 -5.41 -11.89 4.87
CA GLU A 70 -6.23 -10.98 5.71
C GLU A 70 -6.58 -9.68 4.96
N PHE A 71 -5.65 -9.15 4.17
CA PHE A 71 -5.87 -7.98 3.32
C PHE A 71 -6.86 -8.26 2.20
N ALA A 72 -6.71 -9.36 1.48
CA ALA A 72 -7.62 -9.74 0.41
C ALA A 72 -9.05 -10.00 0.94
N ASP A 73 -9.17 -10.71 2.06
CA ASP A 73 -10.45 -10.99 2.73
C ASP A 73 -11.10 -9.70 3.24
N GLY A 74 -10.31 -8.78 3.79
CA GLY A 74 -10.78 -7.47 4.24
C GLY A 74 -11.25 -6.59 3.09
N ALA A 75 -10.54 -6.62 1.96
CA ALA A 75 -10.92 -5.91 0.74
C ALA A 75 -12.24 -6.41 0.17
N GLU A 76 -12.42 -7.72 0.08
CA GLU A 76 -13.67 -8.34 -0.38
C GLU A 76 -14.85 -7.95 0.52
N LYS A 77 -14.67 -7.94 1.85
CA LYS A 77 -15.70 -7.48 2.81
C LYS A 77 -16.07 -6.01 2.65
N GLN A 78 -15.17 -5.19 2.14
CA GLN A 78 -15.43 -3.79 1.82
C GLN A 78 -16.01 -3.58 0.41
N GLY A 79 -16.22 -4.66 -0.35
CA GLY A 79 -16.78 -4.61 -1.70
C GLY A 79 -15.74 -4.40 -2.80
N TYR A 80 -14.45 -4.54 -2.51
CA TYR A 80 -13.39 -4.48 -3.51
C TYR A 80 -13.15 -5.86 -4.15
N ASP A 81 -12.68 -5.85 -5.39
CA ASP A 81 -12.27 -7.07 -6.08
C ASP A 81 -11.03 -7.69 -5.41
N ARG A 82 -11.14 -8.96 -5.04
CA ARG A 82 -10.09 -9.70 -4.34
C ARG A 82 -8.80 -9.79 -5.15
N VAL A 83 -8.90 -10.06 -6.45
CA VAL A 83 -7.73 -10.21 -7.33
C VAL A 83 -6.98 -8.90 -7.43
N LYS A 84 -7.68 -7.79 -7.64
CA LYS A 84 -7.09 -6.44 -7.62
C LYS A 84 -6.45 -6.10 -6.27
N ALA A 85 -7.06 -6.53 -5.16
CA ALA A 85 -6.46 -6.35 -3.84
C ALA A 85 -5.16 -7.15 -3.70
N GLU A 86 -5.13 -8.40 -4.15
CA GLU A 86 -3.90 -9.20 -4.14
C GLU A 86 -2.79 -8.59 -5.03
N GLU A 87 -3.13 -8.04 -6.19
CA GLU A 87 -2.20 -7.30 -7.05
C GLU A 87 -1.65 -6.04 -6.35
N LEU A 88 -2.52 -5.27 -5.70
CA LEU A 88 -2.12 -4.13 -4.88
C LEU A 88 -1.20 -4.55 -3.73
N TRP A 89 -1.46 -5.69 -3.09
CA TRP A 89 -0.59 -6.21 -2.05
C TRP A 89 0.82 -6.46 -2.58
N GLU A 90 0.97 -7.13 -3.73
CA GLU A 90 2.28 -7.34 -4.34
C GLU A 90 3.00 -6.02 -4.66
N LEU A 91 2.24 -5.00 -5.08
CA LEU A 91 2.77 -3.65 -5.27
C LEU A 91 3.33 -3.10 -3.96
N ILE A 92 2.55 -3.18 -2.87
CA ILE A 92 2.99 -2.74 -1.54
C ILE A 92 4.26 -3.48 -1.11
N VAL A 93 4.32 -4.81 -1.25
CA VAL A 93 5.50 -5.63 -0.86
C VAL A 93 6.74 -5.21 -1.64
N LYS A 94 6.58 -5.03 -2.97
CA LYS A 94 7.66 -4.59 -3.84
C LYS A 94 8.24 -3.25 -3.38
N PHE A 95 7.40 -2.32 -2.93
CA PHE A 95 7.83 -1.00 -2.46
C PHE A 95 8.28 -0.96 -1.01
N ALA A 96 7.75 -1.81 -0.13
CA ALA A 96 8.17 -1.86 1.26
C ALA A 96 9.64 -2.29 1.43
N GLY A 97 10.20 -2.99 0.43
CA GLY A 97 11.65 -3.24 0.33
C GLY A 97 12.51 -2.00 0.08
N TYR A 98 11.90 -0.89 -0.36
CA TYR A 98 12.55 0.39 -0.71
C TYR A 98 11.97 1.60 0.07
N GLY A 99 11.01 1.38 0.97
CA GLY A 99 10.18 2.45 1.56
C GLY A 99 10.95 3.35 2.53
N PHE A 100 11.13 4.61 2.15
CA PHE A 100 11.71 5.66 2.98
C PHE A 100 10.68 6.16 4.02
N ASN A 101 11.16 6.50 5.22
CA ASN A 101 10.32 7.14 6.24
C ASN A 101 10.09 8.61 5.86
N LYS A 102 8.84 9.03 5.62
CA LYS A 102 8.51 10.39 5.13
C LYS A 102 9.04 11.49 6.04
N SER A 103 9.02 11.26 7.36
CA SER A 103 9.53 12.21 8.37
C SER A 103 11.04 12.45 8.28
N HIS A 104 11.79 11.54 7.66
CA HIS A 104 13.26 11.64 7.52
C HIS A 104 13.70 12.17 6.14
N SER A 105 12.79 12.24 5.16
CA SER A 105 13.04 12.72 3.80
C SER A 105 12.57 14.16 3.55
N ALA A 106 11.92 14.78 4.53
CA ALA A 106 11.45 16.17 4.47
C ALA A 106 12.27 17.14 5.35
N ALA A 107 13.48 16.74 5.77
CA ALA A 107 14.44 17.58 6.49
C ALA A 107 15.45 18.24 5.53
#